data_AF-A0A2W5NFW1-F1
#
_entry.id   AF-A0A2W5NFW1-F1
#
_cell.length_a   1.000
_cell.length_b   1.000
_cell.length_c   1.000
_cell.angle_alpha   90.00
_cell.angle_beta   90.00
_cell.angle_gamma   90.00
#
_symmetry.space_group_name_H-M   'P 1'
#
loop_
_entity.id
_entity.type
_entity.pdbx_description
1 polymer ?
#
loop_
_entity_poly.entity_id
_entity_poly.type
_entity_poly.pdbx_seq_one_letter_code
_entity_poly.pdbx_strand_id
1 'polypeptide(L)'
;MREIWLSARVVAAALLLGPATTLAAGEPPVIPPLVPLAADPPARAGFHDWAISCAGAGPGGCRAVTRLRSAAPGSPEVLRLAVAPAGAEVFALTLRTPAQLYLPAAATLIPDRGDPVEIPWIT
;
A
#
# COMPACT_ATOMS: atom_id res chain seq x y z
N MET A 1 13.76 23.88 -17.72
CA MET A 1 13.78 22.53 -18.33
C MET A 1 12.39 21.93 -18.19
N ARG A 2 11.70 21.81 -19.34
CA ARG A 2 10.49 21.05 -19.73
C ARG A 2 9.37 20.75 -18.71
N GLU A 3 8.27 21.46 -18.95
CA GLU A 3 6.86 21.18 -18.64
C GLU A 3 6.33 19.96 -19.41
N ILE A 4 5.34 19.25 -18.85
CA ILE A 4 4.22 18.62 -19.60
C ILE A 4 2.95 18.68 -18.73
N TRP A 5 2.08 19.65 -19.00
CA TRP A 5 0.68 19.67 -18.58
C TRP A 5 -0.16 18.98 -19.65
N LEU A 6 -0.77 17.83 -19.34
CA LEU A 6 -1.70 17.16 -20.26
C LEU A 6 -3.11 17.76 -20.10
N SER A 7 -3.45 18.55 -21.11
CA SER A 7 -4.69 19.27 -21.32
C SER A 7 -5.79 18.29 -21.78
N ALA A 8 -6.92 18.23 -21.08
CA ALA A 8 -8.12 17.59 -21.61
C ALA A 8 -8.98 18.65 -22.33
N ARG A 9 -8.67 18.91 -23.61
CA ARG A 9 -9.56 19.59 -24.55
C ARG A 9 -10.58 18.57 -25.05
N VAL A 10 -11.83 18.63 -24.57
CA VAL A 10 -12.96 18.05 -25.30
C VAL A 10 -13.66 19.20 -26.00
N VAL A 11 -13.32 19.39 -27.27
CA VAL A 11 -14.07 20.22 -28.20
C VAL A 11 -14.82 19.26 -29.12
N ALA A 12 -16.15 19.28 -29.06
CA ALA A 12 -17.00 18.93 -30.18
C ALA A 12 -18.23 19.84 -30.10
N ALA A 13 -18.23 20.87 -30.95
CA ALA A 13 -19.34 21.77 -31.18
C ALA A 13 -19.97 21.43 -32.54
N ALA A 14 -21.30 21.24 -32.57
CA ALA A 14 -22.23 21.30 -33.72
C ALA A 14 -23.54 20.59 -33.27
N LEU A 15 -24.77 21.10 -33.33
CA LEU A 15 -25.42 22.02 -34.26
C LEU A 15 -26.59 22.75 -33.58
N LEU A 16 -26.90 23.94 -34.10
CA LEU A 16 -28.08 24.77 -33.82
C LEU A 16 -29.36 24.25 -34.53
N LEU A 17 -30.51 24.51 -33.91
CA LEU A 17 -31.89 24.66 -34.46
C LEU A 17 -32.75 23.40 -34.76
N GLY A 18 -33.86 23.25 -34.02
CA GLY A 18 -35.07 22.51 -34.46
C GLY A 18 -35.83 21.79 -33.32
N PRO A 19 -37.15 22.02 -33.12
CA PRO A 19 -37.91 21.53 -31.96
C PRO A 19 -38.51 20.13 -32.15
N ALA A 20 -38.68 19.45 -31.01
CA ALA A 20 -39.64 18.38 -30.70
C ALA A 20 -39.85 17.25 -31.71
N THR A 21 -39.30 16.06 -31.43
CA THR A 21 -40.00 14.78 -31.71
C THR A 21 -39.42 13.62 -30.90
N THR A 22 -40.32 12.99 -30.12
CA THR A 22 -40.39 11.56 -29.75
C THR A 22 -39.14 10.87 -29.17
N LEU A 23 -39.20 10.56 -27.87
CA LEU A 23 -38.46 9.47 -27.24
C LEU A 23 -38.80 8.15 -27.95
N ALA A 24 -37.92 7.71 -28.86
CA ALA A 24 -37.84 6.31 -29.23
C ALA A 24 -37.19 5.58 -28.05
N ALA A 25 -37.91 4.61 -27.48
CA ALA A 25 -37.35 3.65 -26.54
C ALA A 25 -36.32 2.78 -27.29
N GLY A 26 -35.09 3.28 -27.40
CA GLY A 26 -33.95 2.50 -27.83
C GLY A 26 -33.59 1.51 -26.73
N GLU A 27 -33.41 0.25 -27.12
CA GLU A 27 -32.94 -0.84 -26.27
C GLU A 27 -31.78 -0.36 -25.37
N PRO A 28 -31.85 -0.55 -24.03
CA PRO A 28 -30.80 -0.07 -23.14
C PRO A 28 -29.45 -0.69 -23.54
N PRO A 29 -28.36 0.09 -23.58
CA PRO A 29 -27.06 -0.43 -23.95
C PRO A 29 -26.66 -1.55 -22.98
N VAL A 30 -26.44 -2.76 -23.50
CA VAL A 30 -25.90 -3.88 -22.73
C VAL A 30 -24.49 -3.52 -22.32
N ILE A 31 -24.32 -3.03 -21.09
CA ILE A 31 -23.01 -2.76 -20.50
C ILE A 31 -22.32 -4.12 -20.31
N PRO A 32 -21.21 -4.42 -21.00
CA PRO A 32 -20.50 -5.66 -20.77
C PRO A 32 -20.04 -5.71 -19.30
N PRO A 33 -20.07 -6.89 -18.65
CA PRO A 33 -19.65 -6.99 -17.26
C PRO A 33 -18.23 -6.47 -17.11
N LEU A 34 -18.02 -5.58 -16.14
CA LEU A 34 -16.69 -5.08 -15.78
C LEU A 34 -15.82 -6.28 -15.40
N VAL A 35 -14.93 -6.69 -16.30
CA VAL A 35 -13.91 -7.70 -16.01
C VAL A 35 -12.87 -7.04 -15.11
N PRO A 36 -12.65 -7.52 -13.88
CA PRO A 36 -11.57 -7.01 -13.05
C PRO A 36 -10.24 -7.25 -13.77
N LEU A 37 -9.52 -6.19 -14.13
CA LEU A 37 -8.13 -6.35 -14.54
C LEU A 37 -7.35 -6.96 -13.37
N ALA A 38 -6.64 -8.05 -13.65
CA ALA A 38 -5.76 -8.67 -12.67
C ALA A 38 -4.76 -7.62 -12.18
N ALA A 39 -4.72 -7.40 -10.86
CA ALA A 39 -3.75 -6.49 -10.27
C ALA A 39 -2.34 -7.03 -10.52
N ASP A 40 -1.41 -6.15 -10.90
CA ASP A 40 -0.01 -6.51 -11.08
C ASP A 40 0.54 -7.17 -9.82
N PRO A 41 1.36 -8.24 -9.96
CA PRO A 41 1.95 -8.90 -8.81
C PRO A 41 2.83 -7.91 -8.03
N PRO A 42 2.83 -7.97 -6.69
CA PRO A 42 3.56 -7.01 -5.88
C PRO A 42 5.06 -7.08 -6.18
N ALA A 43 5.67 -5.92 -6.47
CA ALA A 43 7.10 -5.82 -6.65
C ALA A 43 7.81 -6.19 -5.34
N ARG A 44 8.83 -7.07 -5.45
CA ARG A 44 9.64 -7.51 -4.31
C ARG A 44 11.10 -7.16 -4.55
N ALA A 45 11.73 -6.53 -3.55
CA ALA A 45 13.16 -6.26 -3.53
C ALA A 45 13.75 -6.69 -2.18
N GLY A 46 15.04 -7.01 -2.16
CA GLY A 46 15.78 -7.35 -0.94
C GLY A 46 16.93 -6.37 -0.73
N PHE A 47 17.16 -5.97 0.52
CA PHE A 47 18.29 -5.15 0.93
C PHE A 47 18.81 -5.67 2.28
N HIS A 48 19.96 -6.35 2.26
CA HIS A 48 20.48 -7.09 3.42
C HIS A 48 19.39 -7.97 4.05
N ASP A 49 19.11 -7.80 5.35
CA ASP A 49 18.10 -8.56 6.10
C ASP A 49 16.66 -8.07 5.90
N TRP A 50 16.45 -7.09 5.02
CA TRP A 50 15.15 -6.49 4.75
C TRP A 50 14.58 -6.96 3.42
N ALA A 51 13.30 -7.33 3.44
CA ALA A 51 12.51 -7.55 2.25
C ALA A 51 11.48 -6.42 2.10
N ILE A 52 11.42 -5.82 0.92
CA ILE A 52 10.48 -4.76 0.57
C ILE A 52 9.45 -5.35 -0.37
N SER A 53 8.18 -5.13 -0.07
CA SER A 53 7.06 -5.52 -0.93
C SER A 53 6.14 -4.32 -1.16
N CYS A 54 5.78 -4.04 -2.41
CA CYS A 54 4.84 -2.98 -2.75
C CYS A 54 3.61 -3.56 -3.44
N ALA A 55 2.42 -3.26 -2.92
CA ALA A 55 1.15 -3.61 -3.55
C ALA A 55 0.54 -2.37 -4.21
N GLY A 56 0.38 -2.40 -5.54
CA GLY A 56 -0.22 -1.32 -6.33
C GLY A 56 0.74 -0.19 -6.72
N ALA A 57 0.27 0.67 -7.63
CA ALA A 57 1.01 1.83 -8.13
C ALA A 57 0.82 3.03 -7.18
N GLY A 58 1.63 3.14 -6.14
CA GLY A 58 1.65 4.32 -5.27
C GLY A 58 2.56 4.19 -4.04
N PRO A 59 3.07 5.31 -3.51
CA PRO A 59 4.03 5.32 -2.39
C PRO A 59 3.46 4.76 -1.07
N GLY A 60 2.14 4.74 -0.90
CA GLY A 60 1.48 4.18 0.30
C GLY A 60 1.36 2.65 0.33
N GLY A 61 1.71 1.95 -0.76
CA GLY A 61 1.55 0.50 -0.87
C GLY A 61 2.79 -0.31 -0.49
N CYS A 62 3.90 0.35 -0.17
CA CYS A 62 5.18 -0.30 0.11
C CYS A 62 5.36 -0.61 1.59
N ARG A 63 5.90 -1.79 1.89
CA ARG A 63 6.23 -2.22 3.25
C ARG A 63 7.58 -2.91 3.24
N ALA A 64 8.45 -2.52 4.17
CA ALA A 64 9.68 -3.22 4.48
C ALA A 64 9.47 -4.16 5.67
N VAL A 65 10.03 -5.37 5.61
CA VAL A 65 9.92 -6.39 6.65
C VAL A 65 11.28 -7.03 6.88
N THR A 66 11.67 -7.14 8.15
CA THR A 66 12.77 -8.01 8.58
C THR A 66 12.29 -9.00 9.63
N ARG A 67 13.00 -10.12 9.75
CA ARG A 67 12.65 -11.24 10.62
C ARG A 67 13.89 -11.71 11.34
N LEU A 68 13.83 -11.72 12.66
CA LEU A 68 14.85 -12.33 13.49
C LEU A 68 14.47 -13.77 13.79
N ARG A 69 15.43 -14.67 13.57
CA ARG A 69 15.31 -16.10 13.87
C ARG A 69 16.46 -16.51 14.77
N SER A 70 16.22 -17.53 15.60
CA SER A 70 17.32 -18.22 16.27
C SER A 70 18.18 -18.94 15.22
N ALA A 71 19.49 -19.03 15.49
CA ALA A 71 20.45 -19.72 14.63
C ALA A 71 20.26 -21.25 14.63
N ALA A 72 19.51 -21.80 15.59
CA ALA A 72 19.26 -23.23 15.64
C ALA A 72 18.35 -23.68 14.47
N PRO A 73 18.72 -24.73 13.71
CA PRO A 73 17.92 -25.25 12.61
C PRO A 73 16.48 -25.58 13.06
N GLY A 74 15.50 -25.17 12.25
CA GLY A 74 14.08 -25.41 12.54
C GLY A 74 13.46 -24.46 13.57
N SER A 75 14.21 -23.49 14.10
CA SER A 75 13.66 -22.54 15.05
C SER A 75 12.57 -21.65 14.46
N PRO A 76 11.51 -21.34 15.23
CA PRO A 76 10.51 -20.37 14.81
C PRO A 76 11.12 -18.96 14.71
N GLU A 77 10.39 -18.08 14.01
CA GLU A 77 10.65 -16.65 14.04
C GLU A 77 10.48 -16.13 15.47
N VAL A 78 11.44 -15.36 15.97
CA VAL A 78 11.42 -14.81 17.34
C VAL A 78 10.87 -13.38 17.33
N LEU A 79 11.14 -12.64 16.27
CA LEU A 79 10.71 -11.26 16.12
C LEU A 79 10.47 -10.95 14.64
N ARG A 80 9.43 -10.18 14.37
CA ARG A 80 9.21 -9.56 13.06
C ARG A 80 9.03 -8.07 13.23
N LEU A 81 9.81 -7.33 12.47
CA LEU A 81 9.70 -5.89 12.37
C LEU A 81 9.17 -5.54 10.99
N ALA A 82 8.24 -4.59 10.95
CA ALA A 82 7.71 -4.07 9.71
C ALA A 82 7.61 -2.56 9.74
N VAL A 83 8.04 -1.93 8.65
CA VAL A 83 7.99 -0.49 8.45
C VAL A 83 7.15 -0.21 7.22
N ALA A 84 6.18 0.68 7.36
CA ALA A 84 5.38 1.17 6.24
C ALA A 84 5.27 2.70 6.32
N PRO A 85 5.21 3.41 5.18
CA PRO A 85 4.91 4.83 5.19
C PRO A 85 3.47 5.05 5.68
N ALA A 86 3.31 5.98 6.61
CA ALA A 86 2.03 6.47 7.13
C ALA A 86 1.80 7.96 6.79
N GLY A 87 2.74 8.58 6.09
CA GLY A 87 2.73 9.96 5.62
C GLY A 87 4.01 10.25 4.83
N ALA A 88 4.23 11.50 4.41
CA ALA A 88 5.42 11.86 3.62
C ALA A 88 6.75 11.62 4.38
N GLU A 89 6.75 11.82 5.70
CA GLU A 89 7.91 11.70 6.58
C GLU A 89 7.60 10.88 7.85
N VAL A 90 6.47 10.17 7.84
CA VAL A 90 6.00 9.40 9.00
C VAL A 90 5.98 7.93 8.60
N PHE A 91 6.60 7.10 9.43
CA PHE A 91 6.62 5.65 9.25
C PHE A 91 5.88 4.98 10.40
N ALA A 92 4.98 4.07 10.06
CA ALA A 92 4.40 3.14 11.02
C ALA A 92 5.35 1.96 11.23
N LEU A 93 5.68 1.70 12.49
CA LEU A 93 6.48 0.57 12.90
C LEU A 93 5.59 -0.46 13.58
N THR A 94 5.69 -1.72 13.16
CA THR A 94 4.99 -2.84 13.80
C THR A 94 5.99 -3.89 14.26
N LEU A 95 5.98 -4.16 15.55
CA LEU A 95 6.73 -5.23 16.19
C LEU A 95 5.80 -6.41 16.46
N ARG A 96 6.18 -7.61 16.03
CA ARG A 96 5.42 -8.85 16.30
C ARG A 96 6.32 -9.90 16.90
N THR A 97 5.81 -10.56 17.93
CA THR A 97 6.44 -11.67 18.64
C THR A 97 5.53 -12.89 18.56
N PRO A 98 6.07 -14.11 18.70
CA PRO A 98 5.26 -15.31 18.85
C PRO A 98 4.36 -15.23 20.08
N ALA A 99 3.13 -15.74 19.99
CA ALA A 99 2.16 -15.71 21.07
C ALA A 99 2.62 -16.41 22.37
N GLN A 100 3.60 -17.32 22.27
CA GLN A 100 4.17 -18.06 23.39
C GLN A 100 5.16 -17.23 24.21
N LEU A 101 5.54 -16.04 23.74
CA LEU A 101 6.48 -15.16 24.41
C LEU A 101 5.69 -14.22 25.33
N TYR A 102 5.74 -14.48 26.63
CA TYR A 102 5.14 -13.60 27.63
C TYR A 102 5.93 -12.29 27.71
N LEU A 103 5.26 -11.16 27.44
CA LEU A 103 5.88 -9.84 27.37
C LEU A 103 5.07 -8.86 28.25
N PRO A 104 5.35 -8.83 29.57
CA PRO A 104 4.53 -8.08 30.53
C PRO A 104 4.75 -6.57 30.50
N ALA A 105 5.92 -6.12 30.05
CA ALA A 105 6.30 -4.71 29.99
C ALA A 105 6.31 -4.22 28.55
N ALA A 106 6.07 -2.92 28.33
CA ALA A 106 6.19 -2.28 27.02
C ALA A 106 7.58 -2.57 26.41
N ALA A 107 7.64 -2.65 25.07
CA ALA A 107 8.91 -2.74 24.37
C ALA A 107 9.57 -1.36 24.31
N THR A 108 10.85 -1.27 24.69
CA THR A 108 11.63 -0.04 24.46
C THR A 108 12.42 -0.19 23.17
N LEU A 109 12.20 0.71 22.21
CA LEU A 109 13.04 0.86 21.03
C LEU A 109 14.09 1.91 21.29
N ILE A 110 15.35 1.53 21.12
CA ILE A 110 16.50 2.42 21.27
C ILE A 110 17.14 2.55 19.89
N PRO A 111 16.88 3.64 19.16
CA PRO A 111 17.51 3.85 17.86
C PRO A 111 18.99 4.23 18.03
N ASP A 112 19.83 3.95 17.02
CA ASP A 112 21.24 4.37 17.02
C ASP A 112 21.40 5.90 17.12
N ARG A 113 20.36 6.64 16.73
CA ARG A 113 20.26 8.10 16.83
C ARG A 113 18.87 8.50 17.31
N GLY A 114 18.81 9.38 18.30
CA GLY A 114 17.57 9.90 18.87
C GLY A 114 17.27 9.31 20.25
N ASP A 115 16.10 9.67 20.79
CA ASP A 115 15.68 9.24 22.10
C ASP A 115 14.98 7.86 22.06
N PRO A 116 15.11 7.05 23.12
CA PRO A 116 14.33 5.82 23.25
C PRO A 116 12.82 6.06 23.19
N VAL A 117 12.09 5.12 22.59
CA VAL A 117 10.64 5.17 22.46
C VAL A 117 10.02 3.92 23.07
N GLU A 118 9.05 4.08 23.96
CA GLU A 118 8.26 2.95 24.47
C GLU A 118 7.10 2.61 23.54
N ILE A 119 6.91 1.32 23.28
CA ILE A 119 5.85 0.76 22.46
C ILE A 119 5.03 -0.21 23.31
N PRO A 120 3.76 0.09 23.60
CA PRO A 120 2.89 -0.83 24.31
C PRO A 120 2.57 -2.04 23.42
N TRP A 121 2.39 -3.20 24.04
CA TRP A 121 1.86 -4.37 23.35
C TRP A 121 0.37 -4.19 23.09
N ILE A 122 -0.03 -4.44 21.86
CA ILE A 122 -1.45 -4.51 21.47
C ILE A 122 -1.73 -5.99 21.24
N THR A 123 -2.46 -6.60 22.17
CA THR A 123 -2.89 -8.01 22.13
C THR A 123 -4.19 -8.17 21.37
#